data_AF-A0A353PH08-F1
#
_entry.id   AF-A0A353PH08-F1
#
_cell.length_a   1.000
_cell.length_b   1.000
_cell.length_c   1.000
_cell.angle_alpha   90.00
_cell.angle_beta   90.00
_cell.angle_gamma   90.00
#
_symmetry.space_group_name_H-M   'P 1'
#
loop_
_entity.id
_entity.type
_entity.pdbx_description
1 polymer ?
#
loop_
_entity_poly.entity_id
_entity_poly.type
_entity_poly.pdbx_seq_one_letter_code
_entity_poly.pdbx_strand_id
1 'polypeptide(L)' 'APWCGPCMMAAPEVAKAAAALAGRALVVKVNTEQQPELAAQYRVRSIPNFALFRAGQLVRQ' A
#
# COMPACT_ATOMS: atom_id res chain seq x y z
N ALA A 1 5.77 0.86 7.65
CA ALA A 1 6.42 1.02 8.97
C ALA A 1 5.61 1.94 9.89
N PRO A 2 5.60 1.67 11.21
CA PRO A 2 4.88 2.48 12.20
C PRO A 2 5.55 3.84 12.48
N TRP A 3 6.85 3.99 12.18
CA TRP A 3 7.61 5.23 12.41
C TRP A 3 7.64 6.19 11.20
N CYS A 4 7.06 5.79 10.06
CA CYS A 4 7.09 6.59 8.84
C CYS A 4 6.08 7.75 8.91
N GLY A 5 6.56 8.96 9.20
CA GLY A 5 5.75 10.19 9.24
C GLY A 5 4.83 10.38 8.03
N PRO A 6 5.37 10.37 6.79
CA PRO A 6 4.55 10.49 5.58
C PRO A 6 3.49 9.39 5.43
N CYS A 7 3.80 8.16 5.85
CA CYS A 7 2.85 7.04 5.83
C CYS A 7 1.70 7.24 6.82
N MET A 8 2.00 7.78 8.01
CA MET A 8 0.99 8.11 9.01
C MET A 8 0.08 9.24 8.53
N MET A 9 0.64 10.27 7.88
CA MET A 9 -0.14 11.38 7.30
C MET A 9 -1.08 10.89 6.17
N ALA A 10 -0.65 9.92 5.37
CA ALA A 10 -1.49 9.36 4.30
C ALA A 10 -2.58 8.40 4.82
N ALA A 11 -2.41 7.81 6.01
CA ALA A 11 -3.28 6.75 6.51
C ALA A 11 -4.78 7.13 6.59
N PRO A 12 -5.19 8.34 7.02
CA PRO A 12 -6.61 8.73 7.05
C PRO A 12 -7.23 8.77 5.66
N GLU A 13 -6.51 9.28 4.65
CA GLU A 13 -7.02 9.35 3.28
C GLU A 13 -7.10 7.96 2.64
N VAL A 14 -6.14 7.08 2.92
CA VAL A 14 -6.19 5.67 2.51
C VAL A 14 -7.39 4.95 3.13
N ALA A 15 -7.71 5.23 4.40
CA ALA A 15 -8.88 4.66 5.06
C ALA A 15 -10.20 5.15 4.43
N LYS A 16 -10.31 6.44 4.08
CA LYS A 16 -11.46 6.97 3.33
C LYS A 16 -11.60 6.31 1.96
N ALA A 17 -10.50 6.16 1.23
CA ALA A 17 -10.49 5.47 -0.06
C ALA A 17 -10.92 4.00 0.09
N ALA A 18 -10.46 3.30 1.13
CA ALA A 18 -10.87 1.94 1.43
C ALA A 18 -12.38 1.83 1.65
N ALA A 19 -12.96 2.76 2.42
CA ALA A 19 -14.41 2.81 2.64
C ALA A 19 -15.19 3.08 1.34
N ALA A 20 -14.74 4.04 0.53
CA ALA A 20 -15.38 4.38 -0.75
C ALA A 20 -15.27 3.26 -1.80
N LEU A 21 -14.25 2.40 -1.69
CA LEU A 21 -14.00 1.28 -2.59
C LEU A 21 -14.55 -0.06 -2.07
N ALA A 22 -15.20 -0.07 -0.90
CA ALA A 22 -15.75 -1.28 -0.31
C ALA A 22 -16.68 -2.01 -1.30
N GLY A 23 -16.48 -3.32 -1.43
CA GLY A 23 -17.20 -4.17 -2.40
C GLY A 23 -16.70 -4.08 -3.85
N ARG A 24 -15.80 -3.13 -4.17
CA ARG A 24 -15.25 -2.93 -5.53
C ARG A 24 -13.75 -3.24 -5.62
N ALA A 25 -13.01 -2.94 -4.55
CA ALA A 25 -11.58 -3.25 -4.45
C ALA A 25 -11.18 -3.51 -3.00
N LEU A 26 -10.11 -4.29 -2.82
CA LEU A 26 -9.45 -4.45 -1.53
C LEU A 26 -8.34 -3.42 -1.40
N VAL A 27 -8.31 -2.72 -0.28
CA VAL A 27 -7.20 -1.82 0.09
C VAL A 27 -6.43 -2.47 1.21
N VAL A 28 -5.15 -2.78 0.96
CA VAL A 28 -4.30 -3.52 1.88
C VAL A 28 -3.09 -2.68 2.24
N LYS A 29 -2.74 -2.66 3.53
CA LYS A 29 -1.53 -2.02 4.05
C LYS A 29 -0.49 -3.09 4.32
N VAL A 30 0.70 -2.92 3.74
CA VAL A 30 1.86 -3.79 3.97
C VAL A 30 2.93 -3.01 4.72
N ASN A 31 3.48 -3.62 5.77
CA ASN A 31 4.68 -3.09 6.42
C ASN A 31 5.93 -3.71 5.78
N THR A 32 6.68 -2.91 5.04
CA THR A 32 7.89 -3.33 4.31
C THR A 32 9.00 -3.87 5.22
N GLU A 33 9.05 -3.47 6.48
CA GLU A 33 10.04 -4.01 7.45
C GLU A 33 9.69 -5.41 7.94
N GLN A 34 8.40 -5.72 8.05
CA GLN A 34 7.91 -7.05 8.41
C GLN A 34 7.84 -7.98 7.20
N GLN A 35 7.86 -7.42 5.99
CA GLN A 35 7.74 -8.13 4.71
C GLN A 35 8.84 -7.68 3.73
N PRO A 36 10.13 -7.88 4.06
CA PRO A 36 11.25 -7.37 3.27
C PRO A 36 11.35 -8.04 1.89
N GLU A 37 11.04 -9.34 1.80
CA GLU A 37 11.04 -10.08 0.52
C GLU A 37 9.99 -9.55 -0.45
N LEU A 38 8.78 -9.27 0.05
CA LEU A 38 7.70 -8.68 -0.73
C LEU A 38 8.06 -7.26 -1.19
N ALA A 39 8.68 -6.47 -0.31
CA ALA A 39 9.17 -5.14 -0.66
C ALA A 39 10.24 -5.20 -1.76
N ALA A 40 11.15 -6.17 -1.69
CA ALA A 40 12.18 -6.38 -2.72
C ALA A 40 11.56 -6.86 -4.05
N GLN A 41 10.61 -7.81 -4.00
CA GLN A 41 9.89 -8.32 -5.18
C GLN A 41 9.24 -7.20 -5.98
N TYR A 42 8.59 -6.25 -5.30
CA TYR A 42 7.96 -5.08 -5.93
C TYR A 42 8.88 -3.85 -6.01
N ARG A 43 10.18 -4.01 -5.72
CA ARG A 43 11.21 -2.97 -5.82
C ARG A 43 10.83 -1.68 -5.09
N VAL A 44 10.25 -1.80 -3.90
CA VAL A 44 9.89 -0.65 -3.05
C VAL A 44 11.16 -0.01 -2.52
N ARG A 45 11.48 1.20 -3.00
CA ARG A 45 12.70 1.95 -2.63
C ARG A 45 12.47 3.03 -1.58
N SER A 46 11.23 3.48 -1.42
CA SER A 46 10.82 4.49 -0.46
C SER A 46 9.37 4.24 -0.03
N ILE A 47 8.99 4.80 1.12
CA ILE A 47 7.62 4.73 1.65
C ILE A 47 7.09 6.14 1.95
N PRO A 48 5.79 6.40 1.75
CA PRO A 48 4.76 5.47 1.27
C PRO A 48 4.91 5.14 -0.23
N ASN A 49 4.57 3.91 -0.59
CA ASN A 49 4.51 3.42 -1.97
C ASN A 49 3.12 2.82 -2.20
N PHE A 50 2.47 3.21 -3.29
CA PHE A 50 1.14 2.72 -3.65
C PHE A 50 1.24 1.83 -4.88
N ALA A 51 0.60 0.67 -4.83
CA ALA A 51 0.54 -0.27 -5.94
C ALA A 51 -0.90 -0.69 -6.19
N LEU A 52 -1.33 -0.66 -7.45
CA LEU A 52 -2.65 -1.11 -7.89
C LEU A 52 -2.51 -2.42 -8.64
N PHE A 53 -3.33 -3.39 -8.24
CA PHE A 53 -3.40 -4.70 -8.87
C PHE A 53 -4.77 -4.91 -9.52
N ARG A 54 -4.79 -5.57 -10.68
CA ARG A 54 -6.01 -6.02 -11.35
C ARG A 54 -5.77 -7.44 -11.88
N ALA A 55 -6.67 -8.36 -11.57
CA ALA A 55 -6.55 -9.77 -11.97
C ALA A 55 -5.18 -10.40 -11.64
N GLY A 56 -4.63 -10.09 -10.46
CA GLY A 56 -3.33 -10.60 -10.01
C GLY A 56 -2.10 -9.91 -10.61
N GLN A 57 -2.27 -8.92 -11.51
CA GLN A 57 -1.17 -8.22 -12.15
C GLN A 57 -1.02 -6.79 -11.64
N LEU A 58 0.22 -6.33 -11.48
CA LEU A 58 0.54 -4.95 -11.14
C LEU A 58 0.24 -4.05 -12.35
N VAL A 59 -0.71 -3.13 -12.20
CA VAL A 59 -1.09 -2.18 -13.26
C VAL A 59 -0.52 -0.78 -13.05
N ARG A 60 -0.27 -0.39 -11.79
CA ARG A 60 0.34 0.91 -11.47
C ARG A 60 1.14 0.83 -10.18
N GLN A 61 2.31 1.46 -10.18
CA GLN A 61 3.14 1.76 -9.02
C GLN A 61 3.76 3.14 -9.21
#